data_AF-A0A7S0JLJ5-F1
#
_entry.id   AF-A0A7S0JLJ5-F1
#
_cell.length_a   1.000
_cell.length_b   1.000
_cell.length_c   1.000
_cell.angle_alpha   90.00
_cell.angle_beta   90.00
_cell.angle_gamma   90.00
#
_symmetry.space_group_name_H-M   'P 1'
#
loop_
_entity.id
_entity.type
_entity.pdbx_description
1 polymer ?
#
loop_
_entity_poly.entity_id
_entity_poly.type
_entity_poly.pdbx_seq_one_letter_code
_entity_poly.pdbx_strand_id
1 'polypeptide(L)'
;DDFDVFGDDDEEEEEPKETRAEMLQRMKIAAEERLAIKEKKQRTLVTLEVKPWSTETDLKALWTKITTEIAQPTLKWGQNCHLADVAYGIKKICMSFTMGMQDSSDEIIEKIEAFEDEVQSVETTGMSVL
;
A
#
# COMPACT_ATOMS: atom_id res chain seq x y z
N ASP A 1 23.40 16.72 -37.75
CA ASP A 1 24.21 16.96 -36.55
C ASP A 1 23.71 16.02 -35.47
N ASP A 2 24.12 14.76 -35.58
CA ASP A 2 24.23 13.81 -34.47
C ASP A 2 25.35 12.88 -34.96
N PHE A 3 26.55 13.35 -34.65
CA PHE A 3 27.83 12.84 -35.10
C PHE A 3 28.07 11.52 -34.38
N ASP A 4 28.20 10.45 -35.15
CA ASP A 4 28.53 9.11 -34.67
C ASP A 4 29.98 9.11 -34.15
N VAL A 5 30.14 9.31 -32.84
CA VAL A 5 31.40 9.27 -32.06
C VAL A 5 31.71 7.82 -31.64
N PHE A 6 31.49 6.84 -32.50
CA PHE A 6 31.91 5.46 -32.26
C PHE A 6 32.69 4.88 -33.45
N GLY A 7 33.31 5.74 -34.24
CA GLY A 7 34.33 5.37 -35.22
C GLY A 7 35.71 5.84 -34.77
N ASP A 8 36.57 4.87 -34.43
CA ASP A 8 38.03 4.97 -34.30
C ASP A 8 38.59 5.72 -33.09
N ASP A 9 38.89 4.96 -32.02
CA ASP A 9 40.20 5.03 -31.36
C ASP A 9 40.58 3.61 -30.93
N ASP A 10 41.62 3.09 -31.59
CA ASP A 10 42.23 1.78 -31.42
C ASP A 10 43.48 1.99 -30.55
N GLU A 11 43.46 1.58 -29.28
CA GLU A 11 44.71 1.31 -28.54
C GLU A 11 44.48 0.22 -27.48
N GLU A 12 45.36 -0.78 -27.51
CA GLU A 12 45.35 -2.03 -26.76
C GLU A 12 45.29 -1.83 -25.24
N GLU A 13 44.27 -2.39 -24.59
CA GLU A 13 44.41 -2.94 -23.23
C GLU A 13 43.45 -4.12 -23.04
N GLU A 14 43.96 -5.22 -22.49
CA GLU A 14 43.30 -6.50 -22.31
C GLU A 14 42.04 -6.42 -21.44
N GLU A 15 40.84 -6.28 -22.04
CA GLU A 15 39.60 -6.55 -21.33
C GLU A 15 38.72 -7.51 -22.14
N PRO A 16 38.26 -8.65 -21.56
CA PRO A 16 37.45 -9.60 -22.29
C PRO A 16 36.17 -8.88 -22.72
N LYS A 17 35.93 -8.82 -24.04
CA LYS A 17 34.70 -8.30 -24.64
C LYS A 17 33.51 -8.92 -23.91
N GLU A 18 32.95 -8.19 -22.94
CA GLU A 18 31.75 -8.63 -22.22
C GLU A 18 30.74 -8.98 -23.30
N THR A 19 30.44 -10.27 -23.40
CA THR A 19 29.60 -10.75 -24.48
C THR A 19 28.27 -10.04 -24.36
N ARG A 20 27.61 -9.72 -25.49
CA ARG A 20 26.27 -9.11 -25.49
C ARG A 20 25.30 -9.86 -24.56
N ALA A 21 25.56 -11.16 -24.34
CA ALA A 21 24.91 -12.02 -23.35
C ALA A 21 25.15 -11.61 -21.88
N GLU A 22 26.38 -11.29 -21.47
CA GLU A 22 26.72 -10.82 -20.12
C GLU A 22 26.11 -9.45 -19.81
N MET A 23 26.14 -8.52 -20.78
CA MET A 23 25.46 -7.23 -20.65
C MET A 23 23.94 -7.40 -20.52
N LEU A 24 23.32 -8.29 -21.31
CA LEU A 24 21.90 -8.63 -21.20
C LEU A 24 21.56 -9.30 -19.86
N GLN A 25 22.45 -10.14 -19.31
CA GLN A 25 22.27 -10.75 -18.00
C GLN A 25 22.36 -9.71 -16.89
N ARG A 26 23.34 -8.79 -16.93
CA ARG A 26 23.44 -7.68 -15.97
C ARG A 26 22.21 -6.78 -16.00
N MET A 27 21.69 -6.48 -17.19
CA MET A 27 20.48 -5.68 -17.35
C MET A 27 19.22 -6.40 -16.84
N LYS A 28 19.12 -7.73 -17.01
CA LYS A 28 18.02 -8.52 -16.44
C LYS A 28 18.07 -8.56 -14.92
N ILE A 29 19.24 -8.85 -14.34
CA ILE A 29 19.44 -8.85 -12.89
C ILE A 29 19.10 -7.47 -12.30
N ALA A 30 19.60 -6.39 -12.91
CA ALA A 30 19.27 -5.04 -12.47
C ALA A 30 17.79 -4.68 -12.65
N ALA A 31 17.11 -5.22 -13.66
CA ALA A 31 15.67 -5.05 -13.84
C ALA A 31 14.87 -5.82 -12.79
N GLU A 32 15.26 -7.05 -12.47
CA GLU A 32 14.68 -7.87 -11.41
C GLU A 32 14.88 -7.25 -10.03
N GLU A 33 16.07 -6.69 -9.75
CA GLU A 33 16.33 -5.95 -8.52
C GLU A 33 15.49 -4.66 -8.44
N ARG A 34 15.37 -3.92 -9.54
CA ARG A 34 14.51 -2.72 -9.61
C ARG A 34 13.04 -3.08 -9.42
N LEU A 35 12.59 -4.19 -10.00
CA LEU A 35 11.24 -4.72 -9.82
C LEU A 35 11.01 -5.14 -8.37
N ALA A 36 11.92 -5.90 -7.76
CA ALA A 36 11.83 -6.30 -6.37
C ALA A 36 11.83 -5.12 -5.39
N ILE A 37 12.59 -4.05 -5.68
CA ILE A 37 12.56 -2.81 -4.92
C ILE A 37 11.23 -2.07 -5.11
N LYS A 38 10.66 -2.11 -6.32
CA LYS A 38 9.39 -1.47 -6.65
C LYS A 38 8.21 -2.21 -6.02
N GLU A 39 8.22 -3.55 -6.04
CA GLU A 39 7.25 -4.42 -5.35
C GLU A 39 7.34 -4.25 -3.83
N LYS A 40 8.56 -4.16 -3.27
CA LYS A 40 8.73 -3.84 -1.83
C LYS A 40 8.23 -2.45 -1.44
N LYS A 41 8.15 -1.51 -2.39
CA LYS A 41 7.64 -0.16 -2.17
C LYS A 41 6.18 0.02 -2.58
N GLN A 42 5.61 -0.97 -3.26
CA GLN A 42 4.21 -0.94 -3.65
C GLN A 42 3.37 -0.93 -2.39
N ARG A 43 2.50 0.07 -2.31
CA ARG A 43 1.60 0.25 -1.19
C ARG A 43 0.18 0.14 -1.69
N THR A 44 -0.70 -0.39 -0.87
CA THR A 44 -2.13 -0.44 -1.19
C THR A 44 -2.85 0.47 -0.23
N LEU A 45 -3.59 1.45 -0.76
CA LEU A 45 -4.55 2.25 -0.02
C LEU A 45 -5.88 1.51 -0.03
N VAL A 46 -6.40 1.21 1.15
CA VAL A 46 -7.72 0.61 1.34
C VAL A 46 -8.59 1.63 2.06
N THR A 47 -9.82 1.79 1.57
CA THR A 47 -10.85 2.63 2.19
C THR A 47 -11.97 1.73 2.69
N LEU A 48 -12.29 1.89 3.97
CA LEU A 48 -13.26 1.10 4.72
C LEU A 48 -14.35 2.01 5.28
N GLU A 49 -15.54 1.44 5.39
CA GLU A 49 -16.69 2.02 6.07
C GLU A 49 -17.09 1.12 7.25
N VAL A 50 -17.03 1.67 8.45
CA VAL A 50 -17.41 0.98 9.68
C VAL A 50 -18.76 1.50 10.13
N LYS A 51 -19.75 0.61 10.20
CA LYS A 51 -21.11 0.94 10.67
C LYS A 51 -21.24 0.56 12.15
N PRO A 52 -21.60 1.49 13.04
CA PRO A 52 -21.83 1.19 14.46
C PRO A 52 -23.22 0.59 14.69
N TRP A 53 -23.44 0.01 15.87
CA TRP A 53 -24.77 -0.46 16.29
C TRP A 53 -25.75 0.67 16.65
N SER A 54 -25.25 1.79 17.20
CA SER A 54 -26.08 2.85 17.77
C SER A 54 -25.67 4.25 17.31
N THR A 55 -26.64 5.16 17.29
CA THR A 55 -26.44 6.60 17.07
C THR A 55 -25.72 7.30 18.22
N GLU A 56 -25.70 6.70 19.40
CA GLU A 56 -25.07 7.26 20.61
C GLU A 56 -23.60 6.87 20.77
N THR A 57 -23.10 5.91 19.97
CA THR A 57 -21.70 5.48 20.02
C THR A 57 -20.76 6.62 19.62
N ASP A 58 -19.76 6.91 20.44
CA ASP A 58 -18.73 7.90 20.10
C ASP A 58 -17.83 7.36 18.99
N LEU A 59 -18.14 7.78 17.76
CA LEU A 59 -17.43 7.36 16.55
C LEU A 59 -15.97 7.81 16.51
N LYS A 60 -15.63 8.92 17.20
CA LYS A 60 -14.24 9.35 17.29
C LYS A 60 -13.47 8.51 18.29
N ALA A 61 -14.10 8.12 19.40
CA ALA A 61 -13.51 7.21 20.36
C ALA A 61 -13.28 5.83 19.73
N LEU A 62 -14.27 5.30 19.01
CA LEU A 62 -14.15 4.04 18.27
C LEU A 62 -13.04 4.09 17.22
N TRP A 63 -12.98 5.17 16.42
CA TRP A 63 -11.89 5.36 15.46
C TRP A 63 -10.51 5.41 16.14
N THR A 64 -10.40 6.10 17.27
CA THR A 64 -9.15 6.19 18.03
C THR A 64 -8.74 4.83 18.58
N LYS A 65 -9.70 4.04 19.07
CA LYS A 65 -9.47 2.68 19.55
C LYS A 65 -8.96 1.77 18.43
N ILE A 66 -9.67 1.74 17.30
CA ILE A 66 -9.29 0.95 16.11
C ILE A 66 -7.87 1.30 15.64
N THR A 67 -7.57 2.60 15.48
CA THR A 67 -6.27 3.04 14.98
C THR A 67 -5.11 2.83 15.96
N THR A 68 -5.40 2.73 17.26
CA THR A 68 -4.38 2.49 18.30
C THR A 68 -4.15 1.01 18.54
N GLU A 69 -5.20 0.19 18.57
CA GLU A 69 -5.07 -1.25 18.82
C GLU A 69 -4.57 -2.01 17.59
N ILE A 70 -4.99 -1.60 16.39
CA ILE A 70 -4.57 -2.24 15.14
C ILE A 70 -3.34 -1.50 14.61
N ALA A 71 -2.17 -1.90 15.12
CA ALA A 71 -0.87 -1.43 14.64
C ALA A 71 -0.06 -2.58 14.02
N GLN A 72 0.44 -2.36 12.81
CA GLN A 72 1.34 -3.26 12.08
C GLN A 72 2.52 -2.43 11.52
N PRO A 73 3.69 -3.04 11.28
CA PRO A 73 4.92 -2.30 10.95
C PRO A 73 4.85 -1.48 9.66
N THR A 74 4.04 -1.92 8.70
CA THR A 74 3.83 -1.36 7.36
C THR A 74 2.50 -0.60 7.26
N LEU A 75 1.61 -0.79 8.23
CA LEU A 75 0.27 -0.22 8.27
C LEU A 75 0.33 1.25 8.68
N LYS A 76 -0.30 2.11 7.89
CA LYS A 76 -0.46 3.52 8.20
C LYS A 76 -1.91 3.93 8.06
N TRP A 77 -2.53 4.29 9.17
CA TRP A 77 -3.87 4.88 9.17
C TRP A 77 -3.86 6.28 8.57
N GLY A 78 -4.89 6.58 7.78
CA GLY A 78 -5.18 7.93 7.32
C GLY A 78 -5.59 8.79 8.50
N GLN A 79 -5.07 10.02 8.56
CA GLN A 79 -5.33 10.95 9.68
C GLN A 79 -6.77 11.47 9.69
N ASN A 80 -7.52 11.28 8.62
CA ASN A 80 -8.87 11.79 8.47
C ASN A 80 -9.88 10.70 8.86
N CYS A 81 -10.63 10.97 9.93
CA CYS A 81 -11.87 10.27 10.25
C CYS A 81 -13.03 11.05 9.62
N HIS A 82 -13.58 10.55 8.52
CA HIS A 82 -14.74 11.15 7.88
C HIS A 82 -16.00 10.44 8.37
N LEU A 83 -16.98 11.20 8.85
CA LEU A 83 -18.27 10.66 9.28
C LEU A 83 -19.31 10.97 8.21
N ALA A 84 -19.91 9.92 7.65
CA ALA A 84 -20.96 10.06 6.65
C ALA A 84 -22.30 9.58 7.22
N ASP A 85 -23.38 10.28 6.91
CA ASP A 85 -24.72 9.89 7.36
C ASP A 85 -25.23 8.72 6.53
N VAL A 86 -25.81 7.71 7.20
CA VAL A 86 -26.43 6.54 6.53
C VAL A 86 -27.94 6.74 6.47
N ALA A 87 -28.62 6.64 7.61
CA ALA A 87 -30.06 6.83 7.76
C ALA A 87 -30.44 6.97 9.25
N TYR A 88 -31.57 7.62 9.54
CA TYR A 88 -32.15 7.69 10.90
C TYR A 88 -31.19 8.20 11.99
N GLY A 89 -30.25 9.09 11.65
CA GLY A 89 -29.27 9.64 12.58
C GLY A 89 -28.03 8.76 12.81
N ILE A 90 -27.98 7.56 12.22
CA ILE A 90 -26.79 6.69 12.26
C ILE A 90 -25.77 7.22 11.26
N LYS A 91 -24.55 7.45 11.75
CA LYS A 91 -23.39 7.80 10.92
C LYS A 91 -22.45 6.61 10.81
N LYS A 92 -21.82 6.45 9.65
CA LYS A 92 -20.74 5.51 9.40
C LYS A 92 -19.40 6.23 9.50
N ILE A 93 -18.37 5.49 9.90
CA ILE A 93 -16.99 5.96 9.90
C ILE A 93 -16.36 5.54 8.58
N CYS A 94 -16.05 6.51 7.73
CA CYS A 94 -15.21 6.33 6.55
C CYS A 94 -13.76 6.57 6.98
N MET A 95 -12.95 5.52 6.92
CA MET A 95 -11.52 5.57 7.21
C MET A 95 -10.72 4.91 6.10
N SER A 96 -9.44 5.26 6.02
CA SER A 96 -8.53 4.68 5.05
C SER A 96 -7.24 4.29 5.72
N PHE A 97 -6.57 3.27 5.20
CA PHE A 97 -5.23 2.92 5.64
C PHE A 97 -4.39 2.48 4.45
N THR A 98 -3.09 2.66 4.58
CA THR A 98 -2.11 2.19 3.61
C THR A 98 -1.37 1.00 4.19
N MET A 99 -1.23 -0.07 3.41
CA MET A 99 -0.46 -1.25 3.77
C MET A 99 0.63 -1.55 2.74
N GLY A 100 1.63 -2.35 3.11
CA GLY A 100 2.57 -2.93 2.16
C GLY A 100 1.99 -4.17 1.48
N MET A 101 2.65 -4.66 0.43
CA MET A 101 2.25 -5.88 -0.28
C MET A 101 2.35 -7.16 0.57
N GLN A 102 3.04 -7.11 1.72
CA GLN A 102 3.22 -8.26 2.62
C GLN A 102 2.05 -8.45 3.58
N ASP A 103 1.24 -7.42 3.80
CA ASP A 103 0.13 -7.44 4.73
C ASP A 103 -1.17 -7.72 3.99
N SER A 104 -2.12 -8.32 4.69
CA SER A 104 -3.43 -8.64 4.16
C SER A 104 -4.48 -7.62 4.63
N SER A 105 -5.35 -7.16 3.72
CA SER A 105 -6.55 -6.38 4.06
C SER A 105 -7.46 -7.13 5.01
N ASP A 106 -7.62 -8.42 4.77
CA ASP A 106 -8.61 -9.25 5.45
C ASP A 106 -8.29 -9.35 6.93
N GLU A 107 -7.00 -9.53 7.31
CA GLU A 107 -6.59 -9.56 8.72
C GLU A 107 -6.93 -8.25 9.47
N ILE A 108 -6.87 -7.11 8.78
CA ILE A 108 -7.19 -5.81 9.36
C ILE A 108 -8.70 -5.67 9.52
N ILE A 109 -9.47 -6.11 8.52
CA ILE A 109 -10.93 -6.12 8.56
C ILE A 109 -11.42 -7.02 9.69
N GLU A 110 -10.89 -8.25 9.80
CA GLU A 110 -11.24 -9.20 10.86
C GLU A 110 -10.97 -8.62 12.26
N LYS A 111 -9.85 -7.92 12.44
CA LYS A 111 -9.56 -7.22 13.70
C LYS A 111 -10.53 -6.10 14.01
N ILE A 112 -11.06 -5.40 13.00
CA ILE A 112 -12.09 -4.38 13.20
C ILE A 112 -13.44 -5.04 13.52
N GLU A 113 -13.78 -6.14 12.84
CA GLU A 113 -15.02 -6.89 13.10
C GLU A 113 -15.02 -7.57 14.48
N ALA A 114 -13.85 -7.84 15.05
CA ALA A 114 -13.73 -8.34 16.42
C ALA A 114 -14.25 -7.36 17.50
N PHE A 115 -14.47 -6.08 17.17
CA PHE A 115 -15.14 -5.13 18.07
C PHE A 115 -16.67 -5.28 18.01
N GLU A 116 -17.18 -6.49 18.24
CA GLU A 116 -18.58 -6.89 18.06
C GLU A 116 -19.59 -6.02 18.83
N ASP A 117 -19.19 -5.47 19.98
CA ASP A 117 -20.04 -4.61 20.82
C ASP A 117 -20.26 -3.21 20.24
N GLU A 118 -19.32 -2.70 19.44
CA GLU A 118 -19.33 -1.33 18.92
C GLU A 118 -19.56 -1.29 17.40
N VAL A 119 -19.10 -2.31 16.68
CA VAL A 119 -19.14 -2.44 15.23
C VAL A 119 -20.22 -3.44 14.82
N GLN A 120 -21.14 -2.98 13.97
CA GLN A 120 -22.16 -3.83 13.35
C GLN A 120 -21.62 -4.54 12.11
N SER A 121 -20.91 -3.79 11.26
CA SER A 121 -20.34 -4.31 10.01
C SER A 121 -19.22 -3.43 9.48
N VAL A 122 -18.31 -4.03 8.72
CA VAL A 122 -17.24 -3.34 7.99
C VAL A 122 -17.46 -3.57 6.50
N GLU A 123 -17.35 -2.52 5.70
CA GLU A 123 -17.51 -2.59 4.26
C GLU A 123 -16.31 -1.95 3.56
N THR A 124 -15.71 -2.65 2.60
CA THR A 124 -14.60 -2.10 1.80
C THR A 124 -15.16 -1.30 0.64
N THR A 125 -15.00 0.02 0.68
CA THR A 125 -15.50 0.93 -0.36
C THR A 125 -14.58 0.99 -1.57
N GLY A 126 -13.27 0.85 -1.35
CA GLY A 126 -12.30 0.97 -2.43
C GLY A 126 -10.92 0.49 -2.05
N MET A 127 -10.22 -0.01 -3.07
CA MET A 127 -8.83 -0.40 -3.00
C MET A 127 -8.07 0.26 -4.15
N SER A 128 -6.95 0.89 -3.86
CA SER A 128 -6.10 1.54 -4.85
C SER A 128 -4.65 1.20 -4.59
N VAL A 129 -3.97 0.73 -5.63
CA VAL A 129 -2.53 0.48 -5.58
C VAL A 129 -1.80 1.81 -5.81
N LEU A 130 -0.85 2.12 -4.92
CA LEU A 130 -0.01 3.32 -4.91
C LEU A 130 1.41 3.02 -5.40
#